data_AF-A0A355QHI8-F1
#
_entry.id   AF-A0A355QHI8-F1
#
_cell.length_a   1.000
_cell.length_b   1.000
_cell.length_c   1.000
_cell.angle_alpha   90.00
_cell.angle_beta   90.00
_cell.angle_gamma   90.00
#
_symmetry.space_group_name_H-M   'P 1'
#
loop_
_entity.id
_entity.type
_entity.pdbx_description
1 polymer ?
#
loop_
_entity_poly.entity_id
_entity_poly.type
_entity_poly.pdbx_seq_one_letter_code
_entity_poly.pdbx_strand_id
1 'polypeptide(L)'
;MGDSNTLADDDSRVVADAQGRLADRSLHEHTKRLAPNMYEVCDGVWCLVGNGLSNQTFVRGPEGIIAIDTGESVEEMRSALDHLRRVTTEPVVAVVYTHFHYVSGTVALTEHEPITAIWGHERIAQNLERATMEIAPAYSRGLV
;
A
#
# COMPACT_ATOMS: atom_id res chain seq x y z
N MET A 1 -4.15 -2.96 -28.31
CA MET A 1 -5.01 -2.30 -27.30
C MET A 1 -6.42 -2.50 -27.82
N GLY A 2 -7.13 -3.50 -27.28
CA GLY A 2 -8.36 -4.03 -27.88
C GLY A 2 -9.57 -3.15 -27.56
N ASP A 3 -10.46 -3.00 -28.53
CA ASP A 3 -11.75 -2.35 -28.45
C ASP A 3 -12.71 -3.11 -27.51
N SER A 4 -12.48 -3.07 -26.20
CA SER A 4 -13.50 -3.48 -25.24
C SER A 4 -14.33 -2.27 -24.87
N ASN A 5 -15.55 -2.18 -25.39
CA ASN A 5 -16.56 -1.28 -24.84
C ASN A 5 -16.86 -1.72 -23.40
N THR A 6 -16.43 -0.93 -22.41
CA THR A 6 -16.56 -1.21 -20.96
C THR A 6 -18.02 -1.31 -20.47
N LEU A 7 -19.00 -1.03 -21.33
CA LEU A 7 -20.43 -1.01 -21.03
C LEU A 7 -21.26 -1.87 -22.02
N ALA A 8 -20.65 -2.85 -22.67
CA ALA A 8 -21.37 -3.77 -23.55
C ALA A 8 -22.18 -4.80 -22.73
N ASP A 9 -23.38 -5.15 -23.21
CA ASP A 9 -24.26 -6.20 -22.67
C ASP A 9 -23.76 -7.61 -23.06
N ASP A 10 -22.46 -7.88 -22.80
CA ASP A 10 -21.78 -9.13 -23.09
C ASP A 10 -21.19 -9.74 -21.81
N ASP A 11 -21.94 -10.70 -21.26
CA ASP A 11 -21.55 -11.41 -20.04
C ASP A 11 -20.66 -12.64 -20.30
N SER A 12 -20.20 -12.86 -21.53
CA SER A 12 -19.39 -14.06 -21.90
C SER A 12 -18.10 -14.21 -21.06
N ARG A 13 -17.64 -13.11 -20.45
CA ARG A 13 -16.44 -13.05 -19.61
C ARG A 13 -16.74 -13.08 -18.12
N VAL A 14 -18.00 -12.95 -17.72
CA VAL A 14 -18.42 -13.00 -16.31
C VAL A 14 -18.34 -14.43 -15.81
N VAL A 15 -17.58 -14.64 -14.74
CA VAL A 15 -17.40 -15.96 -14.11
C VAL A 15 -17.55 -15.85 -12.60
N ALA A 16 -17.97 -16.97 -11.98
CA ALA A 16 -17.97 -17.12 -10.53
C ALA A 16 -16.59 -17.54 -10.02
N ASP A 17 -16.17 -17.01 -8.88
CA ASP A 17 -15.03 -17.56 -8.12
C ASP A 17 -15.45 -18.71 -7.20
N ALA A 18 -14.51 -19.21 -6.38
CA ALA A 18 -14.74 -20.31 -5.45
C ALA A 18 -15.80 -20.01 -4.37
N GLN A 19 -16.11 -18.73 -4.14
CA GLN A 19 -17.12 -18.27 -3.20
C GLN A 19 -18.45 -17.90 -3.90
N GLY A 20 -18.55 -18.13 -5.22
CA GLY A 20 -19.73 -17.83 -6.01
C GLY A 20 -19.88 -16.36 -6.40
N ARG A 21 -18.85 -15.52 -6.21
CA ARG A 21 -18.89 -14.09 -6.55
C ARG A 21 -18.68 -13.90 -8.05
N LEU A 22 -19.55 -13.11 -8.69
CA LEU A 22 -19.52 -12.85 -10.13
C LEU A 22 -18.68 -11.61 -10.45
N ALA A 23 -17.76 -11.74 -11.41
CA ALA A 23 -17.01 -10.63 -12.00
C ALA A 23 -16.43 -11.05 -13.36
N ASP A 24 -15.95 -10.08 -14.16
CA ASP A 24 -15.14 -10.39 -15.34
C ASP A 24 -13.93 -11.25 -14.92
N ARG A 25 -13.63 -12.29 -15.68
CA ARG A 25 -12.48 -13.17 -15.46
C ARG A 25 -11.18 -12.40 -15.20
N SER A 26 -10.95 -11.30 -15.92
CA SER A 26 -9.75 -10.47 -15.74
C SER A 26 -9.68 -9.78 -14.38
N LEU A 27 -10.83 -9.41 -13.79
CA LEU A 27 -10.87 -8.85 -12.44
C LEU A 27 -10.50 -9.92 -11.41
N HIS A 28 -11.03 -11.14 -11.54
CA HIS A 28 -10.62 -12.26 -10.68
C HIS A 28 -9.11 -12.55 -10.79
N GLU A 29 -8.57 -12.57 -12.00
CA GLU A 29 -7.12 -12.76 -12.20
C GLU A 29 -6.29 -11.59 -11.64
N HIS A 30 -6.81 -10.36 -11.69
CA HIS A 30 -6.17 -9.20 -11.08
C HIS A 30 -6.19 -9.29 -9.55
N THR A 31 -7.34 -9.61 -8.95
CA THR A 31 -7.49 -9.75 -7.49
C THR A 31 -6.54 -10.79 -6.91
N LYS A 32 -6.29 -11.90 -7.61
CA LYS A 32 -5.30 -12.92 -7.19
C LYS A 32 -3.89 -12.36 -7.01
N ARG A 33 -3.50 -11.35 -7.80
CA ARG A 33 -2.17 -10.72 -7.72
C ARG A 33 -2.02 -9.81 -6.50
N LEU A 34 -3.14 -9.37 -5.93
CA LEU A 34 -3.19 -8.50 -4.76
C LEU A 34 -3.43 -9.29 -3.46
N ALA A 35 -3.30 -10.61 -3.47
CA ALA A 35 -3.33 -11.39 -2.24
C ALA A 35 -2.15 -10.97 -1.34
N PRO A 36 -2.36 -10.74 -0.03
CA PRO A 36 -1.30 -10.37 0.90
C PRO A 36 -0.11 -11.33 0.83
N ASN A 37 1.07 -10.82 0.49
CA ASN A 37 2.30 -11.60 0.49
C ASN A 37 3.54 -10.70 0.70
N MET A 38 4.45 -11.16 1.56
CA MET A 38 5.77 -10.55 1.74
C MET A 38 6.74 -11.17 0.73
N TYR A 39 7.08 -10.42 -0.31
CA TYR A 39 8.02 -10.85 -1.34
C TYR A 39 9.44 -10.49 -0.94
N GLU A 40 10.36 -11.45 -0.94
CA GLU A 40 11.79 -11.17 -0.94
C GLU A 40 12.21 -10.88 -2.39
N VAL A 41 12.51 -9.60 -2.67
CA VAL A 41 12.87 -9.14 -4.02
C VAL A 41 14.30 -9.55 -4.34
N CYS A 42 15.18 -9.39 -3.35
CA CYS A 42 16.54 -9.93 -3.28
C CYS A 42 16.97 -9.95 -1.80
N ASP A 43 18.17 -10.48 -1.52
CA ASP A 43 18.70 -10.55 -0.15
C ASP A 43 18.69 -9.16 0.52
N GLY A 44 18.04 -9.09 1.69
CA GLY A 44 17.90 -7.85 2.46
C GLY A 44 16.86 -6.86 1.93
N VAL A 45 16.06 -7.22 0.92
CA VAL A 45 15.01 -6.35 0.36
C VAL A 45 13.68 -7.09 0.28
N TRP A 46 12.68 -6.56 0.98
CA TRP A 46 11.34 -7.15 1.03
C TRP A 46 10.27 -6.15 0.63
N CYS A 47 9.20 -6.62 0.00
CA CYS A 47 8.06 -5.80 -0.40
C CYS A 47 6.77 -6.54 -0.01
N LEU A 48 5.99 -5.93 0.88
CA LEU A 48 4.66 -6.40 1.19
C LEU A 48 3.67 -5.84 0.17
N VAL A 49 2.93 -6.74 -0.47
CA VAL A 49 1.86 -6.40 -1.41
C VAL A 49 0.56 -6.95 -0.87
N GLY A 50 -0.54 -6.21 -1.02
CA GLY A 50 -1.89 -6.75 -0.87
C GLY A 50 -2.52 -6.64 0.54
N ASN A 51 -1.83 -6.04 1.51
CA ASN A 51 -2.41 -5.71 2.83
C ASN A 51 -3.17 -4.36 2.84
N GLY A 52 -3.05 -3.56 1.78
CA GLY A 52 -3.73 -2.28 1.63
C GLY A 52 -3.66 -1.74 0.20
N LEU A 53 -3.83 -0.42 0.03
CA LEU A 53 -3.85 0.22 -1.29
C LEU A 53 -2.45 0.35 -1.89
N SER A 54 -1.44 0.56 -1.05
CA SER A 54 -0.04 0.61 -1.46
C SER A 54 0.74 -0.59 -0.95
N ASN A 55 1.96 -0.70 -1.47
CA ASN A 55 2.93 -1.66 -0.98
C ASN A 55 3.83 -0.95 0.05
N GLN A 56 4.31 -1.70 1.04
CA GLN A 56 5.37 -1.24 1.93
C GLN A 56 6.64 -2.02 1.63
N THR A 57 7.71 -1.29 1.31
CA THR A 57 9.01 -1.91 0.99
C THR A 57 9.99 -1.69 2.13
N PHE A 58 10.78 -2.71 2.43
CA PHE A 58 11.73 -2.73 3.53
C PHE A 58 13.11 -3.08 3.00
N VAL A 59 14.09 -2.22 3.27
CA VAL A 59 15.47 -2.40 2.80
C VAL A 59 16.39 -2.45 4.01
N ARG A 60 17.21 -3.50 4.11
CA ARG A 60 18.27 -3.59 5.11
C ARG A 60 19.35 -2.55 4.83
N GLY A 61 19.56 -1.66 5.80
CA GLY A 61 20.68 -0.74 5.85
C GLY A 61 21.71 -1.16 6.92
N PRO A 62 22.79 -0.38 7.11
CA PRO A 62 23.85 -0.71 8.06
C PRO A 62 23.42 -0.59 9.54
N GLU A 63 22.42 0.24 9.83
CA GLU A 63 21.96 0.52 11.21
C GLU A 63 20.60 -0.12 11.53
N GLY A 64 19.96 -0.73 10.53
CA GLY A 64 18.62 -1.32 10.64
C GLY A 64 17.85 -1.22 9.33
N ILE A 65 16.54 -1.44 9.39
CA ILE A 65 15.64 -1.44 8.24
C ILE A 65 15.21 -0.02 7.89
N ILE A 66 15.21 0.29 6.60
CA ILE A 66 14.61 1.49 6.02
C ILE A 66 13.26 1.08 5.43
N ALA A 67 12.18 1.67 5.92
CA ALA A 67 10.85 1.52 5.33
C ALA A 67 10.66 2.53 4.19
N ILE A 68 10.09 2.08 3.07
CA ILE A 68 9.69 2.92 1.94
C ILE A 68 8.16 2.85 1.86
N ASP A 69 7.54 4.00 2.07
CA ASP A 69 6.11 4.20 2.29
C ASP A 69 5.55 3.43 3.50
N THR A 70 4.42 3.90 4.03
CA THR A 70 3.82 3.38 5.28
C THR A 70 2.33 3.10 5.17
N GLY A 71 1.76 3.11 3.97
CA GLY A 71 0.34 2.81 3.76
C GLY A 71 -0.59 3.97 4.13
N GLU A 72 -1.88 3.68 4.11
CA GLU A 72 -2.94 4.68 4.33
C GLU A 72 -3.48 4.68 5.77
N SER A 73 -3.08 3.72 6.61
CA SER A 73 -3.46 3.72 8.03
C SER A 73 -2.44 3.07 8.95
N VAL A 74 -2.63 3.32 10.26
CA VAL A 74 -1.84 2.69 11.33
C VAL A 74 -1.99 1.16 11.31
N GLU A 75 -3.19 0.66 11.04
CA GLU A 75 -3.49 -0.78 10.97
C GLU A 75 -2.77 -1.46 9.79
N GLU A 76 -2.73 -0.79 8.64
CA GLU A 76 -2.00 -1.27 7.46
C GLU A 76 -0.50 -1.43 7.78
N MET A 77 0.11 -0.41 8.37
CA MET A 77 1.52 -0.45 8.75
C MET A 77 1.81 -1.47 9.87
N ARG A 78 0.92 -1.63 10.85
CA ARG A 78 1.05 -2.67 11.89
C ARG A 78 1.02 -4.07 11.28
N SER A 79 0.10 -4.32 10.34
CA SER A 79 0.09 -5.57 9.56
C SER A 79 1.41 -5.76 8.80
N ALA A 80 1.95 -4.68 8.23
CA ALA A 80 3.24 -4.75 7.53
C ALA A 80 4.41 -5.11 8.44
N LEU A 81 4.44 -4.54 9.64
CA LEU A 81 5.42 -4.89 10.68
C LEU A 81 5.29 -6.35 11.11
N ASP A 82 4.07 -6.87 11.29
CA ASP A 82 3.87 -8.29 11.64
C ASP A 82 4.44 -9.23 10.57
N HIS A 83 4.34 -8.86 9.29
CA HIS A 83 4.94 -9.62 8.20
C HIS A 83 6.47 -9.46 8.20
N LEU A 84 6.99 -8.25 8.40
CA LEU A 84 8.43 -7.98 8.49
C LEU A 84 9.09 -8.79 9.61
N ARG A 85 8.43 -8.90 10.77
CA ARG A 85 8.94 -9.63 11.93
C ARG A 85 9.09 -11.14 11.71
N ARG A 86 8.49 -11.68 10.64
CA ARG A 86 8.68 -13.08 10.22
C ARG A 86 9.96 -13.29 9.42
N VAL A 87 10.51 -12.23 8.82
CA VAL A 87 11.71 -12.30 7.97
C VAL A 87 12.94 -11.64 8.60
N THR A 88 12.75 -10.70 9.53
CA THR A 88 13.86 -10.08 10.29
C THR A 88 13.41 -9.52 11.65
N THR A 89 14.34 -9.53 12.60
CA THR A 89 14.17 -8.89 13.92
C THR A 89 14.87 -7.53 14.02
N GLU A 90 15.51 -7.07 12.95
CA GLU A 90 16.18 -5.76 12.93
C GLU A 90 15.16 -4.62 13.09
N PRO A 91 15.50 -3.54 13.83
CA PRO A 91 14.60 -2.42 14.04
C PRO A 91 14.43 -1.63 12.74
N VAL A 92 13.27 -0.99 12.57
CA VAL A 92 13.11 0.04 11.53
C VAL A 92 13.70 1.33 12.06
N VAL A 93 14.63 1.93 11.33
CA VAL A 93 15.39 3.11 11.78
C VAL A 93 15.12 4.35 10.95
N ALA A 94 14.59 4.19 9.74
CA ALA A 94 14.27 5.32 8.88
C ALA A 94 13.07 5.03 7.99
N VAL A 95 12.43 6.10 7.52
CA VAL A 95 11.33 6.07 6.56
C VAL A 95 11.65 6.93 5.35
N VAL A 96 11.34 6.45 4.16
CA VAL A 96 11.35 7.21 2.91
C VAL A 96 9.93 7.26 2.37
N TYR A 97 9.41 8.46 2.16
CA TYR A 97 8.19 8.68 1.41
C TYR A 97 8.53 8.86 -0.06
N THR A 98 7.98 8.00 -0.91
CA THR A 98 8.15 8.10 -2.35
C THR A 98 7.42 9.32 -2.91
N HIS A 99 6.27 9.67 -2.33
CA HIS A 99 5.45 10.83 -2.67
C HIS A 99 4.47 11.17 -1.52
N PHE A 100 3.46 12.01 -1.80
CA PHE A 100 2.68 12.65 -0.73
C PHE A 100 1.53 11.81 -0.17
N HIS A 101 1.08 10.74 -0.85
CA HIS A 101 0.17 9.75 -0.26
C HIS A 101 0.92 8.47 0.11
N TYR A 102 0.28 7.58 0.89
CA TYR A 102 0.92 6.43 1.55
C TYR A 102 1.88 6.75 2.69
N VAL A 103 1.61 7.83 3.43
CA VAL A 103 2.43 8.29 4.56
C VAL A 103 1.72 8.14 5.93
N SER A 104 0.46 7.73 5.92
CA SER A 104 -0.44 7.84 7.07
C SER A 104 -0.15 6.79 8.15
N GLY A 105 0.43 5.65 7.79
CA GLY A 105 0.79 4.60 8.74
C GLY A 105 2.08 4.86 9.52
N THR A 106 2.82 5.94 9.23
CA THR A 106 4.11 6.23 9.88
C THR A 106 4.01 6.34 11.40
N VAL A 107 2.85 6.74 11.93
CA VAL A 107 2.61 6.78 13.38
C VAL A 107 2.92 5.43 14.03
N ALA A 108 2.52 4.31 13.40
CA ALA A 108 2.78 2.96 13.91
C ALA A 108 4.28 2.64 14.07
N LEU A 109 5.13 3.22 13.22
CA LEU A 109 6.58 3.11 13.33
C LEU A 109 7.11 3.96 14.48
N THR A 110 6.72 5.24 14.54
CA THR A 110 7.23 6.18 15.56
C THR A 110 6.83 5.81 16.99
N GLU A 111 5.78 5.01 17.18
CA GLU A 111 5.36 4.51 18.49
C GLU A 111 6.23 3.35 19.01
N HIS A 112 6.87 2.58 18.14
CA HIS A 112 7.43 1.27 18.49
C HIS A 112 8.86 1.02 17.99
N GLU A 113 9.34 1.82 17.04
CA GLU A 113 10.63 1.67 16.40
C GLU A 113 11.52 2.90 16.65
N PRO A 114 12.85 2.75 16.71
CA PRO A 114 13.79 3.84 16.98
C PRO A 114 14.04 4.68 15.71
N ILE A 115 12.99 5.29 15.17
CA ILE A 115 13.06 6.10 13.94
C ILE A 115 13.94 7.34 14.17
N THR A 116 15.03 7.46 13.41
CA THR A 116 15.97 8.58 13.46
C THR A 116 15.78 9.58 12.33
N ALA A 117 15.18 9.14 11.21
CA ALA A 117 14.97 9.98 10.04
C ALA A 117 13.70 9.61 9.26
N ILE A 118 13.03 10.64 8.73
CA ILE A 118 11.95 10.51 7.77
C ILE A 118 12.31 11.43 6.59
N TRP A 119 12.51 10.84 5.41
CA TRP A 119 12.86 11.54 4.19
C TRP A 119 11.70 11.54 3.21
N GLY A 120 11.62 12.59 2.40
CA GLY A 120 10.65 12.69 1.32
C GLY A 120 10.82 14.01 0.58
N HIS A 121 10.01 14.20 -0.45
CA HIS A 121 10.02 15.47 -1.19
C HIS A 121 9.55 16.62 -0.28
N GLU A 122 10.18 17.80 -0.38
CA GLU A 122 9.87 18.99 0.45
C GLU A 122 8.39 19.44 0.37
N ARG A 123 7.71 19.03 -0.71
CA ARG A 123 6.32 19.39 -1.03
C ARG A 123 5.28 18.40 -0.51
N ILE A 124 5.68 17.36 0.24
CA ILE A 124 4.73 16.35 0.75
C ILE A 124 3.66 17.00 1.62
N ALA A 125 4.05 17.80 2.62
CA ALA A 125 3.09 18.48 3.50
C ALA A 125 2.13 19.38 2.71
N GLN A 126 2.66 20.21 1.82
CA GLN A 126 1.85 21.08 0.95
C GLN A 126 0.87 20.29 0.08
N ASN A 127 1.31 19.17 -0.52
CA ASN A 127 0.47 18.37 -1.41
C ASN A 127 -0.61 17.59 -0.66
N LEU A 128 -0.32 17.13 0.56
CA LEU A 128 -1.31 16.53 1.47
C LEU A 128 -2.41 17.52 1.83
N GLU A 129 -2.03 18.74 2.22
CA GLU A 129 -2.99 19.81 2.52
C GLU A 129 -3.85 20.14 1.30
N ARG A 130 -3.23 20.32 0.12
CA ARG A 130 -3.96 20.58 -1.12
C ARG A 130 -4.92 19.45 -1.48
N ALA A 131 -4.47 18.20 -1.45
CA ALA A 131 -5.29 17.04 -1.76
C ALA A 131 -6.49 16.95 -0.80
N THR A 132 -6.26 17.18 0.50
CA THR A 132 -7.33 17.25 1.49
C THR A 132 -8.31 18.38 1.17
N MET A 133 -7.85 19.58 0.81
CA MET A 133 -8.76 20.70 0.49
C MET A 133 -9.56 20.51 -0.80
N GLU A 134 -8.95 19.94 -1.84
CA GLU A 134 -9.57 19.80 -3.17
C GLU A 134 -10.44 18.54 -3.27
N ILE A 135 -10.01 17.43 -2.67
CA ILE A 135 -10.68 16.13 -2.78
C ILE A 135 -11.64 15.87 -1.59
N ALA A 136 -11.34 16.34 -0.37
CA ALA A 136 -12.21 16.07 0.78
C ALA A 136 -13.64 16.62 0.63
N PRO A 137 -13.92 17.75 -0.06
CA PRO A 137 -15.31 18.18 -0.30
C PRO A 137 -16.11 17.22 -1.20
N ALA A 138 -15.44 16.35 -1.97
CA ALA A 138 -16.09 15.29 -2.75
C ALA A 138 -16.37 14.03 -1.89
N TYR A 139 -15.51 13.71 -0.93
CA TYR A 139 -15.68 12.58 -0.01
C TYR A 139 -16.61 12.88 1.18
N SER A 140 -16.63 14.11 1.67
CA SER A 140 -17.37 14.51 2.88
C SER A 140 -18.82 14.93 2.63
N ARG A 141 -19.20 15.20 1.37
CA ARG A 141 -20.54 15.71 1.04
C ARG A 141 -21.53 14.67 0.54
N GLY A 142 -21.28 13.38 0.77
CA GLY A 142 -22.31 12.33 0.69
C GLY A 142 -23.33 12.52 -0.44
N LEU A 143 -22.87 12.87 -1.64
CA LEU A 143 -23.68 12.87 -2.85
C LEU A 143 -23.45 11.52 -3.55
N VAL A 144 -23.58 10.48 -2.75
CA VAL A 144 -24.11 9.16 -3.09
C VAL A 144 -24.94 8.72 -1.90
#